data_AF-A0A3D1PFH9-F1
#
_entry.id   AF-A0A3D1PFH9-F1
#
_cell.length_a   1.000
_cell.length_b   1.000
_cell.length_c   1.000
_cell.angle_alpha   90.00
_cell.angle_beta   90.00
_cell.angle_gamma   90.00
#
_symmetry.space_group_name_H-M   'P 1'
#
loop_
_entity.id
_entity.type
_entity.pdbx_description
1 polymer ?
#
loop_
_entity_poly.entity_id
_entity_poly.type
_entity_poly.pdbx_seq_one_letter_code
_entity_poly.pdbx_strand_id
1 'polypeptide(L)'
;MDIAFFTPEFSRDLPNPVERMFTGNSMHWECYRDWSERRAFARQQFEAHVQAARTNTLSGISYQDEDALVYISVIDPEPKYLNLCLSATGSKVFVFINEWLEWITNISVAGEKLHPFKREALQGVLPKLACVPDVPTILAGTDWEGTERRWYQS
;
A
#
# COMPACT_ATOMS: atom_id res chain seq x y z
N MET A 1 -11.04 3.25 -19.41
CA MET A 1 -9.58 3.12 -19.56
C MET A 1 -9.00 3.56 -18.23
N ASP A 2 -8.49 2.61 -17.46
CA ASP A 2 -8.06 2.86 -16.09
C ASP A 2 -6.60 3.31 -16.05
N ILE A 3 -6.31 4.30 -15.21
CA ILE A 3 -4.99 4.90 -15.08
C ILE A 3 -4.33 4.38 -13.79
N ALA A 4 -3.08 3.97 -13.90
CA ALA A 4 -2.15 3.79 -12.80
C ALA A 4 -1.53 5.14 -12.42
N PHE A 5 -1.75 5.55 -11.17
CA PHE A 5 -1.12 6.71 -10.58
C PHE A 5 0.00 6.26 -9.63
N PHE A 6 1.21 6.75 -9.88
CA PHE A 6 2.34 6.58 -8.97
C PHE A 6 2.65 7.96 -8.38
N THR A 7 2.59 8.06 -7.05
CA THR A 7 2.82 9.32 -6.34
C THR A 7 4.27 9.77 -6.52
N PRO A 8 4.53 11.03 -6.93
CA PRO A 8 5.86 11.56 -7.18
C PRO A 8 6.69 11.82 -5.92
N GLU A 9 6.15 11.58 -4.73
CA GLU A 9 6.81 11.84 -3.45
C GLU A 9 8.13 11.08 -3.26
N PHE A 10 8.39 10.05 -4.08
CA PHE A 10 9.62 9.24 -4.06
C PHE A 10 10.50 9.38 -5.31
N SER A 11 10.20 10.35 -6.19
CA SER A 11 10.81 10.40 -7.54
C SER A 11 12.10 11.20 -7.69
N ARG A 12 12.46 12.01 -6.69
CA ARG A 12 13.57 12.97 -6.82
C ARG A 12 14.95 12.30 -6.97
N ASP A 13 15.12 11.11 -6.42
CA ASP A 13 16.40 10.40 -6.40
C ASP A 13 16.41 9.14 -7.30
N LEU A 14 15.40 8.98 -8.15
CA LEU A 14 15.35 7.86 -9.09
C LEU A 14 16.48 8.00 -10.14
N PRO A 15 17.38 7.00 -10.25
CA PRO A 15 18.58 7.08 -11.08
C PRO A 15 18.27 7.04 -12.58
N ASN A 16 17.07 6.58 -12.97
CA ASN A 16 16.70 6.39 -14.37
C ASN A 16 15.68 7.45 -14.85
N PRO A 17 15.95 8.19 -15.95
CA PRO A 17 15.00 9.16 -16.53
C PRO A 17 13.64 8.56 -16.91
N VAL A 18 13.58 7.24 -17.15
CA VAL A 18 12.33 6.51 -17.40
C VAL A 18 11.43 6.48 -16.16
N GLU A 19 12.00 6.24 -14.98
CA GLU A 19 11.27 6.19 -13.71
C GLU A 19 10.70 7.58 -13.32
N ARG A 20 11.37 8.66 -13.75
CA ARG A 20 10.88 10.04 -13.62
C ARG A 20 9.71 10.37 -14.55
N MET A 21 9.65 9.78 -15.75
CA MET A 21 8.46 9.92 -16.61
C MET A 21 7.23 9.22 -16.03
N PHE A 22 7.41 8.16 -15.25
CA PHE A 22 6.32 7.39 -14.64
C PHE A 22 5.83 7.94 -13.29
N THR A 23 6.58 8.86 -12.70
CA THR A 23 6.23 9.53 -11.44
C THR A 23 5.74 10.94 -11.75
N GLY A 24 4.42 11.11 -11.81
CA GLY A 24 3.78 12.40 -12.14
C GLY A 24 3.01 12.42 -13.47
N ASN A 25 3.15 11.38 -14.31
CA ASN A 25 2.25 11.15 -15.44
C ASN A 25 1.34 9.94 -15.18
N SER A 26 0.09 10.07 -15.59
CA SER A 26 -0.86 8.97 -15.68
C SER A 26 -0.40 7.94 -16.71
N MET A 27 -0.24 6.67 -16.30
CA MET A 27 0.03 5.55 -17.22
C MET A 27 -1.17 4.61 -17.26
N HIS A 28 -1.50 4.03 -18.41
CA HIS A 28 -2.53 2.99 -18.48
C HIS A 28 -2.03 1.68 -17.85
N TRP A 29 -2.91 0.95 -17.17
CA TRP A 29 -2.54 -0.30 -16.51
C TRP A 29 -1.98 -1.35 -17.47
N GLU A 30 -2.43 -1.38 -18.72
CA GLU A 30 -1.94 -2.30 -19.75
C GLU A 30 -0.49 -1.97 -20.13
N CYS A 31 -0.18 -0.68 -20.34
CA CYS A 31 1.18 -0.24 -20.60
C CYS A 31 2.10 -0.55 -19.41
N TYR A 32 1.62 -0.36 -18.18
CA TYR A 32 2.37 -0.72 -17.00
C TYR A 32 2.63 -2.22 -16.93
N ARG A 33 1.61 -3.05 -17.15
CA ARG A 33 1.69 -4.52 -17.12
C ARG A 33 2.75 -5.06 -18.08
N ASP A 34 2.80 -4.51 -19.29
CA ASP A 34 3.62 -5.01 -20.39
C ASP A 34 5.05 -4.40 -20.39
N TRP A 35 5.35 -3.48 -19.48
CA TRP A 35 6.66 -2.86 -19.34
C TRP A 35 7.70 -3.82 -18.74
N SER A 36 8.87 -3.97 -19.39
CA SER A 36 9.93 -4.92 -18.97
C SER A 36 10.46 -4.63 -17.56
N GLU A 37 10.64 -3.35 -17.21
CA GLU A 37 11.20 -2.95 -15.92
C GLU A 37 10.15 -2.87 -14.80
N ARG A 38 8.89 -3.22 -15.10
CA ARG A 38 7.75 -3.12 -14.17
C ARG A 38 8.04 -3.74 -12.82
N ARG A 39 8.70 -4.90 -12.78
CA ARG A 39 9.00 -5.61 -11.52
C ARG A 39 9.99 -4.83 -10.65
N ALA A 40 11.07 -4.32 -11.24
CA ALA A 40 12.07 -3.53 -10.53
C ALA A 40 11.45 -2.24 -9.99
N PHE A 41 10.68 -1.55 -10.82
CA PHE A 41 9.96 -0.35 -10.42
C PHE A 41 8.91 -0.63 -9.33
N ALA A 42 8.12 -1.69 -9.46
CA ALA A 42 7.13 -2.09 -8.46
C ALA A 42 7.78 -2.33 -7.08
N ARG A 43 8.94 -3.01 -7.08
CA ARG A 43 9.70 -3.28 -5.86
C ARG A 43 10.21 -2.00 -5.21
N GLN A 44 10.80 -1.11 -6.00
CA GLN A 44 11.28 0.18 -5.51
C GLN A 44 10.15 1.02 -4.90
N GLN A 45 8.98 1.06 -5.56
CA GLN A 45 7.80 1.75 -5.03
C GLN A 45 7.29 1.11 -3.73
N PHE A 46 7.29 -0.22 -3.64
CA PHE A 46 6.93 -0.94 -2.43
C PHE A 46 7.88 -0.61 -1.27
N GLU A 47 9.19 -0.64 -1.51
CA GLU A 47 10.19 -0.28 -0.51
C GLU A 47 10.07 1.17 -0.07
N ALA A 48 9.79 2.09 -1.01
CA ALA A 48 9.50 3.48 -0.68
C ALA A 48 8.27 3.63 0.22
N HIS A 49 7.20 2.86 -0.03
CA HIS A 49 6.03 2.84 0.87
C HIS A 49 6.34 2.25 2.24
N VAL A 50 7.15 1.20 2.33
CA VAL A 50 7.63 0.65 3.62
C VAL A 50 8.40 1.72 4.39
N GLN A 51 9.35 2.40 3.75
CA GLN A 51 10.13 3.44 4.42
C GLN A 51 9.27 4.63 4.84
N ALA A 52 8.33 5.05 4.00
CA ALA A 52 7.38 6.11 4.33
C ALA A 52 6.50 5.73 5.52
N ALA A 53 5.97 4.50 5.57
CA ALA A 53 5.15 4.04 6.68
C ALA A 53 5.94 3.98 8.00
N ARG A 54 7.23 3.60 7.97
CA ARG A 54 8.12 3.57 9.16
C ARG A 54 8.50 4.95 9.68
N THR A 55 8.67 5.91 8.77
CA THR A 55 9.14 7.26 9.12
C THR A 55 8.02 8.25 9.37
N ASN A 56 6.81 7.95 8.90
CA ASN A 56 5.64 8.79 9.10
C ASN A 56 5.08 8.59 10.51
N THR A 57 5.17 9.63 11.32
CA THR A 57 4.66 9.63 12.70
C THR A 57 3.16 9.43 12.80
N LEU A 58 2.41 9.65 11.72
CA LEU A 58 0.96 9.46 11.64
C LEU A 58 0.58 8.12 11.01
N SER A 59 1.53 7.22 10.81
CA SER A 59 1.24 5.88 10.33
C SER A 59 1.81 4.86 11.29
N GLY A 60 1.24 3.67 11.25
CA GLY A 60 1.96 2.53 11.76
C GLY A 60 1.57 1.23 11.09
N ILE A 61 2.50 0.30 11.18
CA ILE A 61 2.54 -0.92 10.38
C ILE A 61 1.93 -2.04 11.19
N SER A 62 0.95 -2.72 10.59
CA SER A 62 0.23 -3.83 11.22
C SER A 62 0.65 -5.19 10.64
N TYR A 63 1.15 -5.20 9.41
CA TYR A 63 1.72 -6.37 8.76
C TYR A 63 2.75 -5.95 7.72
N GLN A 64 3.85 -6.68 7.65
CA GLN A 64 4.83 -6.51 6.59
C GLN A 64 5.50 -7.86 6.27
N ASP A 65 5.50 -8.23 5.00
CA ASP A 65 6.39 -9.26 4.47
C ASP A 65 7.04 -8.79 3.14
N GLU A 66 7.55 -9.73 2.35
CA GLU A 66 8.16 -9.45 1.05
C GLU A 66 7.15 -9.06 -0.05
N ASP A 67 5.87 -9.40 0.13
CA ASP A 67 4.82 -9.28 -0.88
C ASP A 67 3.79 -8.19 -0.56
N ALA A 68 3.56 -7.92 0.73
CA ALA A 68 2.53 -7.02 1.20
C ALA A 68 2.99 -6.20 2.40
N LEU A 69 2.45 -4.98 2.46
CA LEU A 69 2.54 -4.09 3.62
C LEU A 69 1.13 -3.61 3.93
N VAL A 70 0.66 -3.84 5.15
CA VAL A 70 -0.57 -3.27 5.69
C VAL A 70 -0.19 -2.24 6.74
N TYR A 71 -0.62 -1.01 6.53
CA TYR A 71 -0.41 0.06 7.50
C TYR A 71 -1.64 0.97 7.59
N ILE A 72 -1.85 1.54 8.77
CA ILE A 72 -2.87 2.54 9.01
C ILE A 72 -2.22 3.91 8.93
N SER A 73 -2.92 4.88 8.34
CA SER A 73 -2.58 6.30 8.48
C SER A 73 -3.66 7.01 9.28
N VAL A 74 -3.30 7.60 10.40
CA VAL A 74 -4.17 8.38 11.30
C VAL A 74 -4.04 9.85 10.93
N ILE A 75 -4.72 10.25 9.86
CA ILE A 75 -4.83 11.67 9.45
C ILE A 75 -6.01 12.34 10.17
N ASP A 76 -6.94 11.54 10.70
CA ASP A 76 -8.18 11.90 11.41
C ASP A 76 -8.18 11.12 12.74
N PRO A 77 -8.71 11.65 13.87
CA PRO A 77 -8.79 10.94 15.16
C PRO A 77 -9.29 9.49 15.10
N GLU A 78 -10.10 9.15 14.10
CA GLU A 78 -10.52 7.78 13.84
C GLU A 78 -9.98 7.30 12.47
N PRO A 79 -9.19 6.21 12.41
CA PRO A 79 -8.73 5.68 11.14
C PRO A 79 -9.93 5.12 10.36
N LYS A 80 -10.05 5.50 9.09
CA LYS A 80 -11.17 5.07 8.22
C LYS A 80 -10.75 4.00 7.21
N TYR A 81 -9.46 3.92 6.91
CA TYR A 81 -8.91 3.07 5.85
C TYR A 81 -7.63 2.37 6.30
N LEU A 82 -7.46 1.13 5.86
CA LEU A 82 -6.17 0.45 5.79
C LEU A 82 -5.52 0.76 4.45
N ASN A 83 -4.22 1.02 4.47
CA ASN A 83 -3.40 1.08 3.28
C ASN A 83 -2.73 -0.28 3.08
N LEU A 84 -3.04 -0.94 1.97
CA LEU A 84 -2.37 -2.17 1.55
C LEU A 84 -1.47 -1.86 0.35
N CYS A 85 -0.16 -1.96 0.52
CA CYS A 85 0.78 -1.91 -0.60
C CYS A 85 1.08 -3.32 -1.10
N LEU A 86 1.06 -3.51 -2.41
CA LEU A 86 1.35 -4.79 -3.06
C LEU A 86 2.69 -4.71 -3.79
N SER A 87 3.66 -5.54 -3.40
CA SER A 87 5.00 -5.55 -4.00
C SER A 87 4.95 -5.82 -5.51
N ALA A 88 4.02 -6.70 -5.93
CA ALA A 88 3.87 -7.11 -7.32
C ALA A 88 3.47 -5.96 -8.27
N THR A 89 2.84 -4.89 -7.75
CA THR A 89 2.38 -3.74 -8.55
C THR A 89 2.97 -2.40 -8.08
N GLY A 90 3.67 -2.38 -6.96
CA GLY A 90 4.17 -1.15 -6.33
C GLY A 90 3.07 -0.14 -6.00
N SER A 91 1.82 -0.60 -5.90
CA SER A 91 0.66 0.28 -5.78
C SER A 91 -0.06 0.08 -4.46
N LYS A 92 -0.74 1.15 -4.01
CA LYS A 92 -1.60 1.15 -2.81
C LYS A 92 -3.03 0.74 -3.15
N VAL A 93 -3.64 -0.01 -2.25
CA VAL A 93 -5.06 -0.31 -2.19
C VAL A 93 -5.58 0.23 -0.88
N PHE A 94 -6.63 1.05 -0.95
CA PHE A 94 -7.34 1.53 0.23
C PHE A 94 -8.49 0.58 0.51
N VAL A 95 -8.55 0.07 1.74
CA VAL A 95 -9.62 -0.81 2.21
C VAL A 95 -10.31 -0.09 3.35
N PHE A 96 -11.63 0.08 3.29
CA PHE A 96 -12.32 0.60 4.46
C PHE A 96 -12.19 -0.39 5.61
N ILE A 97 -11.99 0.14 6.82
CA ILE A 97 -11.75 -0.72 8.00
C ILE A 97 -12.91 -1.69 8.25
N ASN A 98 -14.16 -1.26 8.01
CA ASN A 98 -15.34 -2.12 8.15
C ASN A 98 -15.46 -3.18 7.04
N GLU A 99 -14.75 -3.05 5.92
CA GLU A 99 -14.71 -4.03 4.83
C GLU A 99 -13.55 -5.04 5.00
N TRP A 100 -12.59 -4.77 5.88
CA TRP A 100 -11.37 -5.59 6.02
C TRP A 100 -11.67 -7.07 6.28
N LEU A 101 -12.54 -7.34 7.27
CA LEU A 101 -12.90 -8.70 7.63
C LEU A 101 -13.55 -9.45 6.46
N GLU A 102 -14.40 -8.77 5.69
CA GLU A 102 -15.01 -9.34 4.50
C GLU A 102 -13.96 -9.65 3.43
N TRP A 103 -13.00 -8.76 3.20
CA TRP A 103 -11.96 -8.96 2.20
C TRP A 103 -11.07 -10.17 2.49
N ILE A 104 -10.65 -10.34 3.74
CA ILE A 104 -9.77 -11.46 4.12
C ILE A 104 -10.50 -12.80 4.25
N THR A 105 -11.82 -12.79 4.49
CA THR A 105 -12.63 -14.02 4.58
C THR A 105 -13.27 -14.42 3.25
N ASN A 106 -13.46 -13.46 2.34
CA ASN A 106 -14.04 -13.68 1.03
C ASN A 106 -13.18 -13.04 -0.08
N ILE A 107 -12.21 -13.82 -0.54
CA ILE A 107 -11.26 -13.43 -1.61
C ILE A 107 -11.97 -13.06 -2.92
N SER A 108 -13.18 -13.58 -3.16
CA SER A 108 -13.92 -13.32 -4.40
C SER A 108 -14.48 -11.90 -4.50
N VAL A 109 -14.83 -11.28 -3.36
CA VAL A 109 -15.38 -9.91 -3.31
C VAL A 109 -14.28 -8.86 -3.09
N ALA A 110 -13.12 -9.29 -2.59
CA ALA A 110 -12.01 -8.39 -2.30
C ALA A 110 -11.49 -7.69 -3.56
N GLY A 111 -11.58 -6.36 -3.57
CA GLY A 111 -11.09 -5.56 -4.67
C GLY A 111 -11.87 -5.71 -5.99
N GLU A 112 -13.17 -6.02 -5.94
CA GLU A 112 -14.07 -6.05 -7.11
C GLU A 112 -14.08 -4.76 -7.95
N LYS A 113 -13.72 -3.63 -7.35
CA LYS A 113 -13.60 -2.33 -8.03
C LYS A 113 -12.17 -2.02 -8.48
N LEU A 114 -11.19 -2.87 -8.17
CA LEU A 114 -9.81 -2.70 -8.60
C LEU A 114 -9.64 -3.15 -10.05
N HIS A 115 -8.69 -2.53 -10.74
CA HIS A 115 -8.20 -3.02 -12.03
C HIS A 115 -7.78 -4.50 -11.93
N PRO A 116 -8.06 -5.36 -12.94
CA PRO A 116 -7.80 -6.81 -12.88
C PRO A 116 -6.38 -7.17 -12.44
N PHE A 117 -5.37 -6.45 -12.92
CA PHE A 117 -3.97 -6.70 -12.55
C PHE A 117 -3.68 -6.46 -11.06
N LYS A 118 -4.31 -5.45 -10.45
CA LYS A 118 -4.20 -5.22 -9.00
C LYS A 118 -4.98 -6.26 -8.21
N ARG A 119 -6.15 -6.67 -8.71
CA ARG A 119 -6.98 -7.69 -8.07
C ARG A 119 -6.26 -9.04 -8.03
N GLU A 120 -5.61 -9.43 -9.14
CA GLU A 120 -4.80 -10.65 -9.19
C GLU A 120 -3.67 -10.61 -8.14
N ALA A 121 -2.92 -9.51 -8.08
CA ALA A 121 -1.88 -9.33 -7.07
C ALA A 121 -2.45 -9.36 -5.63
N LEU A 122 -3.61 -8.74 -5.41
CA LEU A 122 -4.32 -8.76 -4.13
C LEU A 122 -4.71 -10.19 -3.73
N GLN A 123 -5.32 -10.95 -4.64
CA GLN A 123 -5.75 -12.32 -4.40
C GLN A 123 -4.58 -13.24 -4.04
N GLY A 124 -3.38 -12.98 -4.60
CA GLY A 124 -2.16 -13.71 -4.23
C GLY A 124 -1.70 -13.48 -2.78
N VAL A 125 -1.98 -12.30 -2.20
CA VAL A 125 -1.53 -11.96 -0.84
C VAL A 125 -2.60 -12.20 0.23
N LEU A 126 -3.89 -12.15 -0.12
CA LEU A 126 -4.98 -12.28 0.85
C LEU A 126 -4.89 -13.53 1.76
N PRO A 127 -4.52 -14.73 1.29
CA PRO A 127 -4.34 -15.89 2.16
C PRO A 127 -3.30 -15.67 3.27
N LYS A 128 -2.25 -14.90 2.99
CA LYS A 128 -1.21 -14.56 3.98
C LYS A 128 -1.72 -13.55 5.01
N LEU A 129 -2.60 -12.64 4.59
CA LEU A 129 -3.17 -11.59 5.42
C LEU A 129 -4.26 -12.09 6.38
N ALA A 130 -4.71 -13.34 6.25
CA ALA A 130 -5.64 -13.97 7.19
C ALA A 130 -5.10 -14.05 8.63
N CYS A 131 -3.78 -13.88 8.84
CA CYS A 131 -3.17 -13.85 10.17
C CYS A 131 -3.35 -12.51 10.92
N VAL A 132 -3.86 -11.46 10.27
CA VAL A 132 -4.21 -10.17 10.88
C VAL A 132 -5.73 -9.92 10.73
N PRO A 133 -6.56 -10.71 11.45
CA PRO A 133 -7.96 -10.86 11.10
C PRO A 133 -8.85 -9.69 11.53
N ASP A 134 -8.44 -8.92 12.54
CA ASP A 134 -9.30 -7.93 13.14
C ASP A 134 -8.62 -6.57 13.33
N VAL A 135 -9.46 -5.55 13.19
CA VAL A 135 -9.09 -4.14 13.27
C VAL A 135 -8.48 -3.80 14.64
N PRO A 136 -9.00 -4.30 15.79
CA PRO A 136 -8.34 -4.12 17.07
C PRO A 136 -6.90 -4.62 17.10
N THR A 137 -6.62 -5.80 16.54
CA THR A 137 -5.27 -6.39 16.46
C THR A 137 -4.37 -5.55 15.56
N ILE A 138 -4.90 -5.07 14.44
CA ILE A 138 -4.19 -4.16 13.54
C ILE A 138 -3.82 -2.87 14.29
N LEU A 139 -4.76 -2.25 15.01
CA LEU A 139 -4.52 -1.03 15.80
C LEU A 139 -3.58 -1.25 16.99
N ALA A 140 -3.70 -2.37 17.69
CA ALA A 140 -2.90 -2.69 18.87
C ALA A 140 -1.47 -3.14 18.53
N GLY A 141 -1.30 -3.85 17.41
CA GLY A 141 0.01 -4.26 16.88
C GLY A 141 0.68 -3.18 16.03
N THR A 142 0.04 -2.02 15.89
CA THR A 142 0.62 -0.89 15.18
C THR A 142 1.79 -0.34 15.98
N ASP A 143 3.00 -0.44 15.42
CA ASP A 143 4.17 0.22 15.95
C ASP A 143 4.04 1.74 15.74
N TRP A 144 3.84 2.45 16.85
CA TRP A 144 3.72 3.90 16.92
C TRP A 144 5.04 4.57 17.34
N GLU A 145 6.20 3.90 17.30
CA GLU A 145 7.48 4.46 17.77
C GLU A 145 7.84 5.80 17.09
N GLY A 146 7.30 6.08 15.90
CA GLY A 146 7.41 7.40 15.26
C GLY A 146 6.48 8.48 15.84
N THR A 147 5.34 8.11 16.41
CA THR A 147 4.22 8.97 16.81
C THR A 147 4.42 9.66 18.15
N GLU A 148 5.12 9.02 19.10
CA GLU A 148 5.30 9.54 20.46
C GLU A 148 6.12 10.85 20.52
N ARG A 149 6.91 11.17 19.50
CA ARG A 149 7.80 12.35 19.51
C ARG A 149 7.11 13.71 19.34
N ARG A 150 5.83 13.77 18.94
CA ARG A 150 5.15 15.07 18.69
C ARG A 150 4.04 15.43 19.66
N TRP A 151 3.32 14.46 20.24
CA TRP A 151 2.21 14.76 21.14
C TRP A 151 2.62 15.40 22.46
N TYR A 152 3.91 15.34 22.83
CA TYR A 152 4.47 16.00 24.03
C TYR A 152 5.13 17.36 23.77
N GLN A 153 5.04 17.92 22.55
CA GLN A 153 5.64 19.22 22.22
C GLN A 153 4.64 20.30 21.78
N SER A 154 3.33 20.05 21.88
CA SER A 154 2.26 21.02 21.62
C SER A 154 1.54 21.43 22.90
#